data_AF-K9AU62-F1
#
_entry.id   AF-K9AU62-F1
#
_cell.length_a   1.000
_cell.length_b   1.000
_cell.length_c   1.000
_cell.angle_alpha   90.00
_cell.angle_beta   90.00
_cell.angle_gamma   90.00
#
_symmetry.space_group_name_H-M   'P 1'
#
loop_
_entity.id
_entity.type
_entity.pdbx_description
1 polymer ?
#
loop_
_entity_poly.entity_id
_entity_poly.type
_entity_poly.pdbx_seq_one_letter_code
_entity_poly.pdbx_strand_id
1 'polypeptide(L)'
;MSVENGVTVHRLTSHRWMLHPTWTICMPWETKPEIARLLDTLRPDVVHTQAHFVIGRYAFSESIRRGIPVVATNHFMPENVRPYLRVPRPLVDGGTAMAWWDLRRKFQSADFITVPTQLAADLLTQNGFTSPIRAVSCGIDLERFSHLQEEDHAPGIGDGDAPRVLFVGRLSAEKHADDIVRAVAKTDPALGLEADIVGGGDQEEPLKALAAELGIADRIHVLGKVSDAELMDAYARCTFFCMPSTAELQSIATLEALASRKPVVLADAVALPHLVRDGVNGYLFPPRDIDALADRFTRLCTQSEAEREAMSRASLDVVAVHDIEYTLDTFESIYADVIDGTVDSAA
;
A
#
# COMPACT_ATOMS: atom_id res chain seq x y z
N MET A 1 13.47 25.12 2.56
CA MET A 1 13.72 24.59 1.21
C MET A 1 15.00 23.78 1.27
N SER A 2 14.97 22.56 0.77
CA SER A 2 16.13 21.67 0.63
C SER A 2 16.05 20.99 -0.74
N VAL A 3 17.16 20.43 -1.21
CA VAL A 3 17.16 19.55 -2.38
C VAL A 3 17.44 18.14 -1.89
N GLU A 4 16.55 17.20 -2.21
CA GLU A 4 16.61 15.80 -1.80
C GLU A 4 16.42 14.94 -3.04
N ASN A 5 17.42 14.11 -3.38
CA ASN A 5 17.41 13.25 -4.58
C ASN A 5 17.04 13.99 -5.89
N GLY A 6 17.56 15.21 -6.07
CA GLY A 6 17.27 16.04 -7.25
C GLY A 6 15.93 16.78 -7.20
N VAL A 7 15.10 16.57 -6.18
CA VAL A 7 13.80 17.24 -6.02
C VAL A 7 13.91 18.39 -5.03
N THR A 8 13.33 19.54 -5.36
CA THR A 8 13.22 20.67 -4.43
C THR A 8 12.09 20.42 -3.43
N VAL A 9 12.43 20.32 -2.15
CA VAL A 9 11.48 20.07 -1.06
C VAL A 9 11.15 21.36 -0.30
N HIS A 10 9.87 21.72 -0.32
CA HIS A 10 9.30 22.79 0.50
C HIS A 10 8.51 22.17 1.66
N ARG A 11 9.03 22.32 2.88
CA ARG A 11 8.36 21.85 4.11
C ARG A 11 7.49 22.98 4.67
N LEU A 12 6.24 22.65 4.98
CA LEU A 12 5.28 23.56 5.60
C LEU A 12 5.30 23.41 7.13
N THR A 13 4.83 24.45 7.82
CA THR A 13 4.72 24.41 9.28
C THR A 13 3.66 23.41 9.72
N SER A 14 4.01 22.52 10.66
CA SER A 14 3.11 21.53 11.26
C SER A 14 3.24 21.50 12.78
N HIS A 15 2.18 21.07 13.45
CA HIS A 15 2.07 21.04 14.91
C HIS A 15 1.73 19.65 15.38
N ARG A 16 2.29 19.22 16.51
CA ARG A 16 1.98 17.92 17.10
C ARG A 16 0.50 17.84 17.46
N TRP A 17 -0.17 16.79 17.00
CA TRP A 17 -1.56 16.53 17.34
C TRP A 17 -1.66 16.03 18.78
N MET A 18 -2.39 16.74 19.63
CA MET A 18 -2.40 16.46 21.09
C MET A 18 -2.97 15.08 21.46
N LEU A 19 -3.79 14.48 20.59
CA LEU A 19 -4.45 13.20 20.84
C LEU A 19 -3.71 12.00 20.23
N HIS A 20 -2.56 12.21 19.58
CA HIS A 20 -1.79 11.11 18.99
C HIS A 20 -0.28 11.30 19.24
N PRO A 21 0.43 10.27 19.70
CA PRO A 21 1.81 10.41 20.18
C PRO A 21 2.78 10.91 19.10
N THR A 22 2.55 10.59 17.82
CA THR A 22 3.49 10.84 16.72
C THR A 22 2.92 11.65 15.56
N TRP A 23 1.63 12.02 15.58
CA TRP A 23 1.06 12.73 14.43
C TRP A 23 1.34 14.23 14.51
N THR A 24 1.54 14.82 13.33
CA THR A 24 1.60 16.26 13.14
C THR A 24 0.53 16.69 12.14
N ILE A 25 -0.06 17.86 12.36
CA ILE A 25 -1.07 18.45 11.48
C ILE A 25 -0.62 19.84 11.04
N CYS A 26 -0.86 20.18 9.79
CA CYS A 26 -0.69 21.55 9.30
C CYS A 26 -1.99 22.32 9.58
N MET A 27 -1.90 23.54 10.14
CA MET A 27 -3.10 24.31 10.44
C MET A 27 -3.58 25.09 9.20
N PRO A 28 -4.88 25.07 8.89
CA PRO A 28 -5.45 25.76 7.74
C PRO A 28 -5.00 27.21 7.52
N TRP A 29 -4.94 28.02 8.59
CA TRP A 29 -4.61 29.44 8.53
C TRP A 29 -3.11 29.72 8.28
N GLU A 30 -2.24 28.75 8.52
CA GLU A 30 -0.81 28.84 8.19
C GLU A 30 -0.53 28.25 6.80
N THR A 31 -1.10 27.08 6.50
CA THR A 31 -0.90 26.37 5.23
C THR A 31 -1.38 27.17 4.04
N LYS A 32 -2.57 27.79 4.12
CA LYS A 32 -3.16 28.50 2.99
C LYS A 32 -2.29 29.66 2.47
N PRO A 33 -1.87 30.65 3.30
CA PRO A 33 -1.03 31.74 2.82
C PRO A 33 0.36 31.28 2.37
N GLU A 34 0.91 30.22 2.98
CA GLU A 34 2.20 29.65 2.60
C GLU A 34 2.14 29.01 1.21
N ILE A 35 1.13 28.17 0.94
CA ILE A 35 0.89 27.59 -0.38
C ILE A 35 0.66 28.68 -1.44
N ALA A 36 -0.13 29.70 -1.14
CA ALA A 36 -0.38 30.79 -2.08
C ALA A 36 0.93 31.50 -2.49
N ARG A 37 1.81 31.78 -1.52
CA ARG A 37 3.14 32.38 -1.76
C ARG A 37 4.06 31.45 -2.56
N LEU A 38 4.02 30.15 -2.29
CA LEU A 38 4.79 29.16 -3.04
C LEU A 38 4.36 29.14 -4.50
N LEU A 39 3.07 29.12 -4.79
CA LEU A 39 2.57 29.16 -6.17
C LEU A 39 2.92 30.48 -6.88
N ASP A 40 2.93 31.61 -6.18
CA ASP A 40 3.39 32.90 -6.74
C ASP A 40 4.88 32.86 -7.14
N THR A 41 5.69 32.14 -6.37
CA THR A 41 7.15 32.07 -6.58
C THR A 41 7.51 31.05 -7.65
N LEU A 42 6.94 29.84 -7.55
CA LEU A 42 7.24 28.72 -8.42
C LEU A 42 6.61 28.88 -9.80
N ARG A 43 5.39 29.44 -9.88
CA ARG A 43 4.60 29.57 -11.11
C ARG A 43 4.59 28.25 -11.91
N PRO A 44 4.10 27.14 -11.32
CA PRO A 44 4.16 25.84 -11.94
C PRO A 44 3.21 25.75 -13.15
N ASP A 45 3.58 24.93 -14.13
CA ASP A 45 2.73 24.62 -15.30
C ASP A 45 1.58 23.67 -14.92
N VAL A 46 1.79 22.80 -13.93
CA VAL A 46 0.79 21.86 -13.39
C VAL A 46 0.98 21.68 -11.89
N VAL A 47 -0.11 21.47 -11.16
CA VAL A 47 -0.07 21.10 -9.73
C VAL A 47 -0.70 19.73 -9.54
N HIS A 48 0.09 18.78 -9.05
CA HIS A 48 -0.38 17.44 -8.71
C HIS A 48 -0.54 17.28 -7.19
N THR A 49 -1.76 16.99 -6.74
CA THR A 49 -2.06 16.73 -5.33
C THR A 49 -2.26 15.23 -5.04
N GLN A 50 -1.68 14.73 -3.95
CA GLN A 50 -1.75 13.31 -3.54
C GLN A 50 -2.87 13.01 -2.53
N ALA A 51 -3.57 14.05 -2.04
CA ALA A 51 -4.69 13.91 -1.12
C ALA A 51 -5.51 15.20 -1.05
N HIS A 52 -6.81 15.08 -0.74
CA HIS A 52 -7.73 16.22 -0.57
C HIS A 52 -7.72 16.83 0.84
N PHE A 53 -6.80 16.40 1.72
CA PHE A 53 -6.64 16.95 3.08
C PHE A 53 -5.94 18.32 3.06
N VAL A 54 -5.59 18.87 4.23
CA VAL A 54 -5.17 20.29 4.40
C VAL A 54 -4.24 20.82 3.29
N ILE A 55 -3.07 20.22 3.08
CA ILE A 55 -2.08 20.70 2.10
C ILE A 55 -2.64 20.63 0.67
N GLY A 56 -3.04 19.43 0.23
CA GLY A 56 -3.55 19.25 -1.13
C GLY A 56 -4.85 20.02 -1.37
N ARG A 57 -5.70 20.21 -0.36
CA ARG A 57 -6.89 21.07 -0.44
C ARG A 57 -6.53 22.50 -0.81
N TYR A 58 -5.55 23.08 -0.13
CA TYR A 58 -5.17 24.47 -0.40
C TYR A 58 -4.36 24.60 -1.69
N ALA A 59 -3.46 23.65 -1.99
CA ALA A 59 -2.75 23.61 -3.27
C ALA A 59 -3.74 23.54 -4.45
N PHE A 60 -4.70 22.63 -4.38
CA PHE A 60 -5.77 22.48 -5.36
C PHE A 60 -6.59 23.77 -5.50
N SER A 61 -7.11 24.33 -4.38
CA SER A 61 -7.98 25.51 -4.44
C SER A 61 -7.27 26.74 -5.01
N GLU A 62 -6.01 26.95 -4.63
CA GLU A 62 -5.22 28.07 -5.13
C GLU A 62 -4.82 27.91 -6.60
N SER A 63 -4.61 26.67 -7.05
CA SER A 63 -4.31 26.36 -8.45
C SER A 63 -5.52 26.64 -9.36
N ILE A 64 -6.71 26.15 -8.99
CA ILE A 64 -7.96 26.45 -9.70
C ILE A 64 -8.22 27.96 -9.76
N ARG A 65 -7.99 28.69 -8.66
CA ARG A 65 -8.16 30.16 -8.62
C ARG A 65 -7.22 30.89 -9.59
N ARG A 66 -6.07 30.31 -9.88
CA ARG A 66 -5.02 30.89 -10.75
C ARG A 66 -5.09 30.37 -12.18
N GLY A 67 -6.01 29.44 -12.49
CA GLY A 67 -6.08 28.78 -13.79
C GLY A 67 -4.88 27.88 -14.07
N ILE A 68 -4.22 27.37 -13.03
CA ILE A 68 -3.14 26.38 -13.18
C ILE A 68 -3.80 24.99 -13.25
N PRO A 69 -3.51 24.17 -14.27
CA PRO A 69 -3.98 22.79 -14.37
C PRO A 69 -3.69 21.96 -13.12
N VAL A 70 -4.64 21.12 -12.72
CA VAL A 70 -4.58 20.31 -11.50
C VAL A 70 -4.84 18.84 -11.77
N VAL A 71 -3.86 18.02 -11.40
CA VAL A 71 -4.01 16.56 -11.30
C VAL A 71 -4.24 16.19 -9.83
N ALA A 72 -5.12 15.23 -9.57
CA ALA A 72 -5.43 14.77 -8.22
C ALA A 72 -5.35 13.25 -8.11
N THR A 73 -4.35 12.73 -7.39
CA THR A 73 -4.33 11.32 -6.98
C THR A 73 -5.13 11.13 -5.69
N ASN A 74 -6.02 10.13 -5.67
CA ASN A 74 -6.72 9.72 -4.45
C ASN A 74 -6.22 8.37 -3.90
N HIS A 75 -5.56 8.40 -2.74
CA HIS A 75 -5.12 7.21 -1.98
C HIS A 75 -6.04 6.83 -0.83
N PHE A 76 -7.21 7.48 -0.72
CA PHE A 76 -8.11 7.32 0.41
C PHE A 76 -9.53 7.01 -0.06
N MET A 77 -10.07 5.87 0.36
CA MET A 77 -11.47 5.53 0.11
C MET A 77 -12.26 5.56 1.42
N PRO A 78 -13.32 6.38 1.51
CA PRO A 78 -14.19 6.43 2.70
C PRO A 78 -14.68 5.05 3.16
N GLU A 79 -14.97 4.17 2.21
CA GLU A 79 -15.44 2.78 2.36
C GLU A 79 -14.48 1.96 3.19
N ASN A 80 -13.17 2.18 3.00
CA ASN A 80 -12.14 1.40 3.66
C ASN A 80 -12.01 1.76 5.14
N VAL A 81 -12.53 2.91 5.57
CA VAL A 81 -12.52 3.31 6.99
C VAL A 81 -13.76 2.78 7.71
N ARG A 82 -14.87 2.59 6.97
CA ARG A 82 -16.18 2.18 7.50
C ARG A 82 -16.13 0.97 8.44
N PRO A 83 -15.40 -0.13 8.16
CA PRO A 83 -15.39 -1.32 9.01
C PRO A 83 -14.64 -1.13 10.34
N TYR A 84 -13.76 -0.12 10.43
CA TYR A 84 -12.86 0.07 11.59
C TYR A 84 -13.34 1.12 12.58
N LEU A 85 -14.38 1.89 12.23
CA LEU A 85 -14.97 2.87 13.13
C LEU A 85 -15.87 2.17 14.16
N ARG A 86 -15.44 2.18 15.43
CA ARG A 86 -16.21 1.66 16.58
C ARG A 86 -17.31 2.64 17.03
N VAL A 87 -18.16 3.07 16.11
CA VAL A 87 -19.29 3.98 16.39
C VAL A 87 -20.61 3.42 15.83
N PRO A 88 -21.77 3.82 16.36
CA PRO A 88 -23.07 3.36 15.88
C PRO A 88 -23.25 3.51 14.36
N ARG A 89 -23.83 2.49 13.70
CA ARG A 89 -23.96 2.40 12.24
C ARG A 89 -24.54 3.66 11.55
N PRO A 90 -25.56 4.35 12.09
CA PRO A 90 -26.05 5.59 11.49
C PRO A 90 -25.02 6.73 11.47
N LEU A 91 -24.13 6.80 12.48
CA LEU A 91 -23.05 7.80 12.54
C LEU A 91 -21.94 7.44 11.55
N VAL A 92 -21.64 6.15 11.39
CA VAL A 92 -20.70 5.65 10.36
C VAL A 92 -21.21 6.00 8.96
N ASP A 93 -22.48 5.73 8.68
CA ASP A 93 -23.08 5.96 7.36
C ASP A 93 -23.12 7.47 7.02
N GLY A 94 -23.50 8.31 7.99
CA GLY A 94 -23.45 9.77 7.85
C GLY A 94 -22.03 10.32 7.65
N GLY A 95 -21.06 9.80 8.38
CA GLY A 95 -19.64 10.18 8.24
C GLY A 95 -19.05 9.77 6.89
N THR A 96 -19.41 8.58 6.40
CA THR A 96 -18.97 8.06 5.09
C THR A 96 -19.55 8.91 3.96
N ALA A 97 -20.86 9.23 4.03
CA ALA A 97 -21.50 10.12 3.06
C ALA A 97 -20.89 11.53 3.06
N MET A 98 -20.54 12.06 4.24
CA MET A 98 -19.86 13.35 4.36
C MET A 98 -18.46 13.32 3.75
N ALA A 99 -17.70 12.24 3.96
CA ALA A 99 -16.38 12.07 3.37
C ALA A 99 -16.44 11.98 1.85
N TRP A 100 -17.41 11.25 1.29
CA TRP A 100 -17.67 11.23 -0.15
C TRP A 100 -18.06 12.59 -0.71
N TRP A 101 -18.97 13.28 -0.02
CA TRP A 101 -19.39 14.61 -0.42
C TRP A 101 -18.20 15.57 -0.45
N ASP A 102 -17.31 15.53 0.54
CA ASP A 102 -16.12 16.37 0.59
C ASP A 102 -15.10 16.01 -0.50
N LEU A 103 -14.79 14.72 -0.66
CA LEU A 103 -13.88 14.23 -1.70
C LEU A 103 -14.40 14.63 -3.10
N ARG A 104 -15.68 14.39 -3.38
CA ARG A 104 -16.31 14.77 -4.65
C ARG A 104 -16.33 16.27 -4.84
N ARG A 105 -16.82 17.04 -3.86
CA ARG A 105 -16.82 18.50 -3.92
C ARG A 105 -15.43 19.05 -4.23
N LYS A 106 -14.38 18.37 -3.78
CA LYS A 106 -13.01 18.82 -3.96
C LYS A 106 -12.39 18.38 -5.28
N PHE A 107 -12.41 17.09 -5.59
CA PHE A 107 -11.67 16.51 -6.72
C PHE A 107 -12.46 16.56 -8.04
N GLN A 108 -13.77 16.77 -8.01
CA GLN A 108 -14.60 16.87 -9.23
C GLN A 108 -14.22 18.02 -10.18
N SER A 109 -13.48 19.01 -9.72
CA SER A 109 -12.96 20.08 -10.59
C SER A 109 -11.49 19.90 -10.92
N ALA A 110 -10.93 18.71 -10.74
CA ALA A 110 -9.61 18.38 -11.24
C ALA A 110 -9.68 18.23 -12.76
N ASP A 111 -8.62 18.65 -13.45
CA ASP A 111 -8.46 18.42 -14.88
C ASP A 111 -8.24 16.93 -15.16
N PHE A 112 -7.59 16.22 -14.23
CA PHE A 112 -7.42 14.78 -14.28
C PHE A 112 -7.37 14.16 -12.87
N ILE A 113 -8.01 13.01 -12.69
CA ILE A 113 -7.98 12.24 -11.45
C ILE A 113 -7.25 10.92 -11.68
N THR A 114 -6.34 10.59 -10.76
CA THR A 114 -5.65 9.29 -10.76
C THR A 114 -5.95 8.54 -9.48
N VAL A 115 -5.93 7.22 -9.56
CA VAL A 115 -6.15 6.31 -8.43
C VAL A 115 -5.26 5.07 -8.57
N PRO A 116 -4.85 4.43 -7.46
CA PRO A 116 -3.92 3.30 -7.52
C PRO A 116 -4.40 2.08 -8.31
N THR A 117 -5.71 1.85 -8.37
CA THR A 117 -6.30 0.62 -8.93
C THR A 117 -7.58 0.88 -9.71
N GLN A 118 -7.93 -0.03 -10.62
CA GLN A 118 -9.19 0.05 -11.36
C GLN A 118 -10.41 -0.04 -10.45
N LEU A 119 -10.36 -0.87 -9.40
CA LEU A 119 -11.39 -0.91 -8.37
C LEU A 119 -11.65 0.47 -7.76
N ALA A 120 -10.58 1.21 -7.46
CA ALA A 120 -10.68 2.57 -6.94
C ALA A 120 -11.29 3.55 -7.98
N ALA A 121 -10.98 3.38 -9.26
CA ALA A 121 -11.54 4.20 -10.34
C ALA A 121 -13.04 3.97 -10.48
N ASP A 122 -13.45 2.70 -10.50
CA ASP A 122 -14.85 2.30 -10.62
C ASP A 122 -15.67 2.82 -9.44
N LEU A 123 -15.12 2.80 -8.22
CA LEU A 123 -15.76 3.38 -7.03
C LEU A 123 -15.94 4.90 -7.13
N LEU A 124 -14.97 5.64 -7.65
CA LEU A 124 -15.13 7.09 -7.89
C LEU A 124 -16.26 7.33 -8.91
N THR A 125 -16.26 6.62 -10.03
CA THR A 125 -17.28 6.75 -11.08
C THR A 125 -18.68 6.43 -10.53
N GLN A 126 -18.83 5.35 -9.75
CA GLN A 126 -20.10 4.98 -9.11
C GLN A 126 -20.59 6.04 -8.11
N ASN A 127 -19.68 6.79 -7.48
CA ASN A 127 -20.00 7.89 -6.57
C ASN A 127 -20.19 9.25 -7.29
N GLY A 128 -20.34 9.24 -8.61
CA GLY A 128 -20.80 10.38 -9.40
C GLY A 128 -19.70 11.38 -9.78
N PHE A 129 -18.45 10.92 -9.85
CA PHE A 129 -17.37 11.68 -10.45
C PHE A 129 -17.51 11.70 -11.97
N THR A 130 -17.25 12.87 -12.58
CA THR A 130 -17.32 13.04 -14.04
C THR A 130 -16.04 13.60 -14.66
N SER A 131 -15.04 13.96 -13.86
CA SER A 131 -13.71 14.28 -14.39
C SER A 131 -13.08 13.01 -14.98
N PRO A 132 -12.14 13.16 -15.94
CA PRO A 132 -11.32 12.04 -16.42
C PRO A 132 -10.63 11.32 -15.25
N ILE A 133 -10.79 10.00 -15.18
CA ILE A 133 -10.22 9.15 -14.12
C ILE A 133 -9.38 8.05 -14.75
N ARG A 134 -8.15 7.84 -14.25
CA ARG A 134 -7.32 6.69 -14.65
C ARG A 134 -6.75 5.95 -13.46
N ALA A 135 -6.77 4.62 -13.54
CA ALA A 135 -5.97 3.78 -12.66
C ALA A 135 -4.50 3.90 -13.05
N VAL A 136 -3.68 4.41 -12.14
CA VAL A 136 -2.22 4.52 -12.27
C VAL A 136 -1.61 3.95 -10.99
N SER A 137 -0.83 2.88 -11.15
CA SER A 137 -0.12 2.22 -10.05
C SER A 137 0.73 3.22 -9.26
N CYS A 138 0.96 2.99 -7.97
CA CYS A 138 1.98 3.74 -7.23
C CYS A 138 3.41 3.48 -7.72
N GLY A 139 3.61 2.44 -8.54
CA GLY A 139 4.90 2.03 -9.07
C GLY A 139 5.70 1.16 -8.09
N ILE A 140 6.54 0.29 -8.64
CA ILE A 140 7.55 -0.47 -7.90
C ILE A 140 8.84 -0.52 -8.73
N ASP A 141 9.97 -0.30 -8.06
CA ASP A 141 11.30 -0.37 -8.68
C ASP A 141 11.69 -1.83 -8.90
N LEU A 142 11.31 -2.39 -10.06
CA LEU A 142 11.54 -3.81 -10.34
C LEU A 142 13.02 -4.15 -10.40
N GLU A 143 13.86 -3.23 -10.89
CA GLU A 143 15.31 -3.42 -10.94
C GLU A 143 15.85 -3.65 -9.52
N ARG A 144 15.57 -2.74 -8.59
CA ARG A 144 15.99 -2.84 -7.18
C ARG A 144 15.61 -4.16 -6.51
N PHE A 145 14.42 -4.70 -6.76
CA PHE A 145 13.96 -5.96 -6.14
C PHE A 145 14.38 -7.21 -6.91
N SER A 146 14.72 -7.09 -8.21
CA SER A 146 15.18 -8.21 -9.03
C SER A 146 16.61 -8.67 -8.73
N HIS A 147 17.48 -7.75 -8.26
CA HIS A 147 18.87 -8.03 -7.92
C HIS A 147 19.06 -8.92 -6.68
N LEU A 148 18.01 -9.14 -5.87
CA LEU A 148 18.08 -9.97 -4.67
C LEU A 148 18.41 -11.45 -4.92
N GLN A 149 18.46 -11.89 -6.18
CA GLN A 149 18.84 -13.26 -6.55
C GLN A 149 20.16 -13.36 -7.32
N GLU A 150 20.78 -12.23 -7.69
CA GLU A 150 22.10 -12.25 -8.34
C GLU A 150 23.23 -12.46 -7.31
N GLU A 151 22.99 -12.08 -6.05
CA GLU A 151 23.88 -12.31 -4.91
C GLU A 151 23.61 -13.67 -4.26
N ASP A 152 23.98 -14.80 -4.88
CA ASP A 152 24.04 -16.18 -4.32
C ASP A 152 22.81 -16.71 -3.51
N HIS A 153 21.70 -15.96 -3.45
CA HIS A 153 20.46 -16.33 -2.81
C HIS A 153 19.56 -16.97 -3.86
N ALA A 154 19.69 -18.29 -4.02
CA ALA A 154 18.75 -19.08 -4.80
C ALA A 154 17.30 -18.72 -4.39
N PRO A 155 16.31 -18.80 -5.30
CA PRO A 155 14.90 -18.58 -4.98
C PRO A 155 14.43 -19.56 -3.90
N GLY A 156 14.53 -19.15 -2.64
CA GLY A 156 14.04 -19.92 -1.50
C GLY A 156 15.09 -20.23 -0.43
N ILE A 157 14.61 -21.01 0.52
CA ILE A 157 15.30 -21.58 1.67
C ILE A 157 16.62 -22.20 1.19
N GLY A 158 17.77 -21.70 1.64
CA GLY A 158 19.03 -22.42 1.44
C GLY A 158 18.91 -23.82 2.05
N ASP A 159 19.53 -24.84 1.45
CA ASP A 159 19.43 -26.22 1.95
C ASP A 159 19.64 -26.29 3.48
N GLY A 160 18.56 -26.54 4.23
CA GLY A 160 18.57 -26.66 5.69
C GLY A 160 17.96 -25.49 6.49
N ASP A 161 17.59 -24.37 5.87
CA ASP A 161 16.94 -23.27 6.58
C ASP A 161 15.44 -23.57 6.87
N ALA A 162 14.90 -22.95 7.91
CA ALA A 162 13.48 -23.04 8.24
C ALA A 162 12.64 -22.22 7.24
N PRO A 163 11.47 -22.73 6.78
CA PRO A 163 10.56 -21.92 5.96
C PRO A 163 10.10 -20.69 6.74
N ARG A 164 9.97 -19.56 6.06
CA ARG A 164 9.65 -18.28 6.69
C ARG A 164 8.54 -17.53 5.96
N VAL A 165 7.50 -17.15 6.69
CA VAL A 165 6.48 -16.20 6.22
C VAL A 165 6.90 -14.78 6.58
N LEU A 166 6.85 -13.87 5.62
CA LEU A 166 7.12 -12.45 5.85
C LEU A 166 5.83 -11.64 5.83
N PHE A 167 5.71 -10.72 6.79
CA PHE A 167 4.78 -9.60 6.77
C PHE A 167 5.56 -8.29 6.81
N VAL A 168 5.17 -7.33 5.97
CA VAL A 168 5.71 -5.97 5.98
C VAL A 168 4.54 -4.99 5.97
N GLY A 169 4.50 -4.10 6.96
CA GLY A 169 3.48 -3.04 7.00
C GLY A 169 3.33 -2.40 8.37
N ARG A 170 2.48 -1.38 8.48
CA ARG A 170 2.13 -0.81 9.79
C ARG A 170 1.53 -1.90 10.68
N LEU A 171 1.93 -1.96 11.95
CA LEU A 171 1.36 -2.92 12.90
C LEU A 171 0.14 -2.30 13.58
N SER A 172 -0.95 -2.25 12.82
CA SER A 172 -2.24 -1.72 13.23
C SER A 172 -3.35 -2.75 13.07
N ALA A 173 -4.45 -2.57 13.81
CA ALA A 173 -5.51 -3.58 13.91
C ALA A 173 -6.12 -3.99 12.55
N GLU A 174 -6.22 -3.06 11.59
CA GLU A 174 -6.75 -3.33 10.25
C GLU A 174 -5.88 -4.25 9.39
N LYS A 175 -4.59 -4.36 9.74
CA LYS A 175 -3.65 -5.21 9.00
C LYS A 175 -3.73 -6.67 9.41
N HIS A 176 -4.39 -6.98 10.54
CA HIS A 176 -4.63 -8.35 11.02
C HIS A 176 -3.37 -9.24 11.08
N ALA A 177 -2.22 -8.67 11.45
CA ALA A 177 -0.98 -9.45 11.59
C ALA A 177 -1.10 -10.58 12.64
N ASP A 178 -2.10 -10.52 13.53
CA ASP A 178 -2.42 -11.60 14.47
C ASP A 178 -2.87 -12.88 13.76
N ASP A 179 -3.43 -12.79 12.55
CA ASP A 179 -3.85 -13.96 11.77
C ASP A 179 -2.65 -14.83 11.39
N ILE A 180 -1.50 -14.22 11.07
CA ILE A 180 -0.25 -14.93 10.76
C ILE A 180 0.22 -15.71 11.99
N VAL A 181 0.26 -15.06 13.15
CA VAL A 181 0.68 -15.70 14.42
C VAL A 181 -0.20 -16.92 14.72
N ARG A 182 -1.52 -16.78 14.58
CA ARG A 182 -2.48 -17.87 14.81
C ARG A 182 -2.35 -18.98 13.77
N ALA A 183 -2.11 -18.64 12.51
CA ALA A 183 -1.95 -19.63 11.45
C ALA A 183 -0.66 -20.43 11.62
N VAL A 184 0.46 -19.79 11.96
CA VAL A 184 1.72 -20.46 12.29
C VAL A 184 1.53 -21.44 13.44
N ALA A 185 0.79 -21.06 14.49
CA ALA A 185 0.49 -21.96 15.62
C ALA A 185 -0.33 -23.20 15.21
N LYS A 186 -1.10 -23.14 14.12
CA LYS A 186 -1.89 -24.26 13.59
C LYS A 186 -1.13 -25.14 12.59
N THR A 187 0.00 -24.68 12.06
CA THR A 187 0.85 -25.51 11.19
C THR A 187 1.55 -26.63 11.97
N ASP A 188 1.84 -27.73 11.30
CA ASP A 188 2.63 -28.83 11.88
C ASP A 188 4.00 -28.29 12.35
N PRO A 189 4.36 -28.42 13.65
CA PRO A 189 5.66 -27.99 14.16
C PRO A 189 6.85 -28.61 13.43
N ALA A 190 6.69 -29.80 12.82
CA ALA A 190 7.73 -30.45 12.03
C ALA A 190 8.11 -29.68 10.76
N LEU A 191 7.25 -28.75 10.28
CA LEU A 191 7.58 -27.86 9.17
C LEU A 191 8.63 -26.81 9.57
N GLY A 192 8.79 -26.53 10.87
CA GLY A 192 9.69 -25.48 11.35
C GLY A 192 9.33 -24.07 10.89
N LEU A 193 8.08 -23.82 10.43
CA LEU A 193 7.68 -22.52 9.88
C LEU A 193 7.85 -21.39 10.92
N GLU A 194 8.60 -20.35 10.54
CA GLU A 194 8.76 -19.12 11.32
C GLU A 194 8.09 -17.93 10.63
N ALA A 195 7.80 -16.86 11.39
CA ALA A 195 7.26 -15.62 10.85
C ALA A 195 8.15 -14.41 11.18
N ASP A 196 8.50 -13.64 10.15
CA ASP A 196 9.05 -12.29 10.31
C ASP A 196 7.94 -11.27 10.15
N ILE A 197 7.78 -10.42 11.16
CA ILE A 197 6.80 -9.35 11.19
C ILE A 197 7.56 -8.03 11.25
N VAL A 198 7.67 -7.38 10.10
CA VAL A 198 8.38 -6.12 9.90
C VAL A 198 7.40 -4.95 9.89
N GLY A 199 7.72 -3.92 10.67
CA GLY A 199 6.96 -2.70 10.79
C GLY A 199 6.76 -2.27 12.23
N GLY A 200 6.27 -1.04 12.43
CA GLY A 200 5.98 -0.51 13.76
C GLY A 200 4.52 -0.15 13.94
N GLY A 201 4.04 -0.15 15.19
CA GLY A 201 2.66 0.23 15.51
C GLY A 201 2.17 -0.24 16.87
N ASP A 202 0.88 -0.02 17.13
CA ASP A 202 0.23 -0.35 18.41
C ASP A 202 0.04 -1.86 18.62
N GLN A 203 0.22 -2.67 17.58
CA GLN A 203 0.09 -4.13 17.64
C GLN A 203 1.40 -4.88 17.94
N GLU A 204 2.56 -4.20 18.08
CA GLU A 204 3.85 -4.87 18.38
C GLU A 204 3.80 -5.76 19.63
N GLU A 205 3.44 -5.18 20.78
CA GLU A 205 3.38 -5.91 22.05
C GLU A 205 2.22 -6.93 22.10
N PRO A 206 1.01 -6.62 21.61
CA PRO A 206 -0.06 -7.62 21.45
C PRO A 206 0.36 -8.87 20.66
N LEU A 207 1.12 -8.71 19.58
CA LEU A 207 1.57 -9.85 18.75
C LEU A 207 2.57 -10.74 19.51
N LYS A 208 3.53 -10.14 20.22
CA LYS A 208 4.49 -10.90 21.06
C LYS A 208 3.78 -11.65 22.18
N ALA A 209 2.84 -10.98 22.86
CA ALA A 209 2.04 -11.60 23.92
C ALA A 209 1.21 -12.78 23.38
N LEU A 210 0.62 -12.63 22.20
CA LEU A 210 -0.13 -13.69 21.53
C LEU A 210 0.76 -14.89 21.18
N ALA A 211 1.96 -14.66 20.66
CA ALA A 211 2.90 -15.74 20.36
C ALA A 211 3.32 -16.51 21.62
N ALA A 212 3.52 -15.80 22.73
CA ALA A 212 3.80 -16.41 24.03
C ALA A 212 2.61 -17.21 24.58
N GLU A 213 1.39 -16.69 24.47
CA GLU A 213 0.16 -17.39 24.88
C GLU A 213 -0.03 -18.70 24.11
N LEU A 214 0.28 -18.69 22.80
CA LEU A 214 0.18 -19.86 21.93
C LEU A 214 1.38 -20.81 22.03
N GLY A 215 2.40 -20.48 22.84
CA GLY A 215 3.58 -21.32 23.04
C GLY A 215 4.52 -21.43 21.84
N ILE A 216 4.52 -20.42 20.96
CA ILE A 216 5.33 -20.38 19.72
C ILE A 216 6.20 -19.12 19.63
N ALA A 217 6.56 -18.53 20.78
CA ALA A 217 7.31 -17.27 20.83
C ALA A 217 8.69 -17.35 20.13
N ASP A 218 9.28 -18.54 20.07
CA ASP A 218 10.52 -18.85 19.36
C ASP A 218 10.37 -18.84 17.82
N ARG A 219 9.14 -18.94 17.31
CA ARG A 219 8.83 -18.97 15.87
C ARG A 219 8.33 -17.64 15.32
N ILE A 220 8.11 -16.62 16.16
CA ILE A 220 7.52 -15.34 15.78
C ILE A 220 8.48 -14.19 16.09
N HIS A 221 9.00 -13.56 15.04
CA HIS A 221 10.00 -12.49 15.13
C HIS A 221 9.35 -11.14 14.78
N VAL A 222 8.94 -10.39 15.80
CA VAL A 222 8.45 -9.01 15.63
C VAL A 222 9.64 -8.06 15.61
N LEU A 223 10.07 -7.67 14.40
CA LEU A 223 11.33 -6.95 14.16
C LEU A 223 11.23 -5.44 14.35
N GLY A 224 10.01 -4.89 14.42
CA GLY A 224 9.82 -3.45 14.46
C GLY A 224 10.13 -2.79 13.11
N LYS A 225 10.43 -1.49 13.12
CA LYS A 225 10.91 -0.79 11.92
C LYS A 225 12.37 -1.16 11.67
N VAL A 226 12.67 -1.58 10.44
CA VAL A 226 14.00 -1.95 9.98
C VAL A 226 14.50 -0.96 8.92
N SER A 227 15.80 -0.98 8.65
CA SER A 227 16.40 -0.23 7.55
C SER A 227 16.01 -0.82 6.19
N ASP A 228 16.17 -0.03 5.11
CA ASP A 228 15.95 -0.51 3.75
C ASP A 228 16.75 -1.77 3.43
N ALA A 229 18.02 -1.84 3.86
CA ALA A 229 18.86 -3.01 3.62
C ALA A 229 18.33 -4.27 4.33
N GLU A 230 17.92 -4.15 5.60
CA GLU A 230 17.31 -5.24 6.35
C GLU A 230 15.95 -5.66 5.77
N LEU A 231 15.18 -4.72 5.21
CA LEU A 231 13.93 -5.01 4.53
C LEU A 231 14.14 -5.82 3.25
N MET A 232 15.10 -5.41 2.41
CA MET A 232 15.47 -6.13 1.19
C MET A 232 15.92 -7.57 1.51
N ASP A 233 16.71 -7.71 2.57
CA ASP A 233 17.22 -8.98 3.07
C ASP A 233 16.09 -9.88 3.64
N ALA A 234 15.11 -9.30 4.34
CA ALA A 234 13.91 -10.01 4.77
C ALA A 234 13.09 -10.53 3.56
N TYR A 235 12.93 -9.70 2.53
CA TYR A 235 12.31 -10.12 1.27
C TYR A 235 13.12 -11.21 0.58
N ALA A 236 14.45 -11.14 0.55
CA ALA A 236 15.30 -12.14 -0.09
C ALA A 236 15.20 -13.51 0.60
N ARG A 237 15.23 -13.55 1.94
CA ARG A 237 15.24 -14.80 2.71
C ARG A 237 13.88 -15.45 2.92
N CYS A 238 12.77 -14.73 2.81
CA CYS A 238 11.47 -15.32 3.09
C CYS A 238 11.09 -16.39 2.05
N THR A 239 10.32 -17.39 2.49
CA THR A 239 9.77 -18.43 1.61
C THR A 239 8.56 -17.89 0.85
N PHE A 240 7.71 -17.14 1.54
CA PHE A 240 6.55 -16.49 0.95
C PHE A 240 6.14 -15.28 1.80
N PHE A 241 5.36 -14.39 1.19
CA PHE A 241 4.85 -13.19 1.82
C PHE A 241 3.36 -13.35 2.17
N CYS A 242 2.92 -12.79 3.30
CA CYS A 242 1.51 -12.79 3.68
C CYS A 242 0.99 -11.38 3.99
N MET A 243 -0.15 -11.04 3.42
CA MET A 243 -0.91 -9.82 3.75
C MET A 243 -2.34 -10.18 4.14
N PRO A 244 -2.65 -10.27 5.45
CA PRO A 244 -3.98 -10.60 5.96
C PRO A 244 -4.91 -9.38 6.08
N SER A 245 -4.44 -8.20 5.65
CA SER A 245 -5.18 -6.94 5.74
C SER A 245 -6.51 -6.97 4.98
N THR A 246 -7.54 -6.37 5.57
CA THR A 246 -8.85 -6.21 4.93
C THR A 246 -9.10 -4.81 4.38
N ALA A 247 -8.06 -3.97 4.29
CA ALA A 247 -8.15 -2.60 3.82
C ALA A 247 -6.94 -2.14 2.99
N GLU A 248 -6.61 -2.88 1.94
CA GLU A 248 -5.61 -2.46 0.95
C GLU A 248 -6.27 -1.86 -0.30
N LEU A 249 -5.93 -0.61 -0.61
CA LEU A 249 -6.26 0.01 -1.91
C LEU A 249 -5.25 -0.33 -2.99
N GLN A 250 -3.99 -0.42 -2.61
CA GLN A 250 -2.91 -1.09 -3.32
C GLN A 250 -1.86 -1.46 -2.27
N SER A 251 -1.45 -2.71 -2.24
CA SER A 251 -0.47 -3.18 -1.26
C SER A 251 0.93 -3.07 -1.84
N ILE A 252 1.65 -1.99 -1.54
CA ILE A 252 3.04 -1.80 -1.98
C ILE A 252 3.92 -2.94 -1.47
N ALA A 253 3.77 -3.35 -0.21
CA ALA A 253 4.49 -4.47 0.36
C ALA A 253 4.24 -5.80 -0.38
N THR A 254 3.04 -5.99 -0.95
CA THR A 254 2.76 -7.14 -1.83
C THR A 254 3.45 -6.99 -3.18
N LEU A 255 3.48 -5.80 -3.76
CA LEU A 255 4.24 -5.55 -5.00
C LEU A 255 5.74 -5.79 -4.81
N GLU A 256 6.31 -5.32 -3.70
CA GLU A 256 7.69 -5.58 -3.28
C GLU A 256 7.96 -7.08 -3.16
N ALA A 257 7.04 -7.84 -2.56
CA ALA A 257 7.15 -9.30 -2.47
C ALA A 257 7.15 -9.97 -3.85
N LEU A 258 6.22 -9.57 -4.72
CA LEU A 258 6.11 -10.12 -6.07
C LEU A 258 7.33 -9.78 -6.93
N ALA A 259 7.84 -8.55 -6.82
CA ALA A 259 9.08 -8.10 -7.47
C ALA A 259 10.30 -8.88 -6.95
N SER A 260 10.27 -9.28 -5.67
CA SER A 260 11.25 -10.18 -5.04
C SER A 260 11.02 -11.66 -5.38
N ARG A 261 10.14 -11.97 -6.34
CA ARG A 261 9.81 -13.33 -6.80
C ARG A 261 9.20 -14.22 -5.71
N LYS A 262 8.55 -13.64 -4.71
CA LYS A 262 7.97 -14.39 -3.60
C LYS A 262 6.51 -14.73 -3.87
N PRO A 263 6.12 -16.01 -3.71
CA PRO A 263 4.71 -16.36 -3.65
C PRO A 263 4.01 -15.56 -2.55
N VAL A 264 2.73 -15.25 -2.77
CA VAL A 264 1.95 -14.42 -1.85
C VAL A 264 0.74 -15.17 -1.29
N VAL A 265 0.43 -14.95 -0.01
CA VAL A 265 -0.83 -15.39 0.62
C VAL A 265 -1.59 -14.16 1.06
N LEU A 266 -2.68 -13.85 0.36
CA LEU A 266 -3.39 -12.59 0.51
C LEU A 266 -4.83 -12.83 1.00
N ALA A 267 -5.33 -11.94 1.86
CA ALA A 267 -6.73 -11.96 2.22
C ALA A 267 -7.60 -11.66 0.99
N ASP A 268 -8.72 -12.37 0.83
CA ASP A 268 -9.72 -12.08 -0.19
C ASP A 268 -10.53 -10.83 0.19
N ALA A 269 -9.88 -9.67 0.05
CA ALA A 269 -10.42 -8.38 0.46
C ALA A 269 -9.88 -7.21 -0.39
N VAL A 270 -10.81 -6.31 -0.76
CA VAL A 270 -10.53 -5.04 -1.45
C VAL A 270 -9.67 -5.25 -2.71
N ALA A 271 -8.46 -4.68 -2.79
CA ALA A 271 -7.63 -4.72 -4.00
C ALA A 271 -6.66 -5.92 -4.04
N LEU A 272 -6.52 -6.68 -2.95
CA LEU A 272 -5.57 -7.79 -2.87
C LEU A 272 -5.83 -8.90 -3.90
N PRO A 273 -7.08 -9.30 -4.22
CA PRO A 273 -7.34 -10.32 -5.23
C PRO A 273 -6.78 -10.02 -6.62
N HIS A 274 -6.53 -8.75 -6.94
CA HIS A 274 -5.91 -8.39 -8.23
C HIS A 274 -4.41 -8.67 -8.30
N LEU A 275 -3.75 -8.89 -7.15
CA LEU A 275 -2.30 -9.15 -7.05
C LEU A 275 -1.97 -10.64 -6.97
N VAL A 276 -2.97 -11.52 -6.99
CA VAL A 276 -2.78 -12.96 -6.91
C VAL A 276 -3.70 -13.70 -7.87
N ARG A 277 -3.11 -14.63 -8.60
CA ARG A 277 -3.79 -15.66 -9.40
C ARG A 277 -3.72 -16.94 -8.56
N ASP A 278 -4.85 -17.30 -7.95
CA ASP A 278 -4.93 -18.40 -6.97
C ASP A 278 -4.34 -19.71 -7.52
N GLY A 279 -3.41 -20.32 -6.78
CA GLY A 279 -2.68 -21.52 -7.18
C GLY A 279 -1.58 -21.32 -8.22
N VAL A 280 -1.39 -20.09 -8.73
CA VAL A 280 -0.42 -19.80 -9.80
C VAL A 280 0.79 -19.01 -9.28
N ASN A 281 0.59 -17.88 -8.62
CA ASN A 281 1.67 -17.10 -7.98
C ASN A 281 1.47 -16.96 -6.46
N GLY A 282 0.52 -17.69 -5.89
CA GLY A 282 0.12 -17.53 -4.51
C GLY A 282 -1.27 -18.08 -4.24
N TYR A 283 -1.83 -17.70 -3.09
CA TYR A 283 -3.16 -18.13 -2.66
C TYR A 283 -3.97 -16.99 -2.06
N LEU A 284 -5.28 -17.06 -2.25
CA LEU A 284 -6.25 -16.30 -1.47
C LEU A 284 -6.73 -17.10 -0.27
N PHE A 285 -7.09 -16.39 0.80
CA PHE A 285 -7.81 -16.96 1.92
C PHE A 285 -8.96 -16.04 2.38
N PRO A 286 -10.09 -16.58 2.86
CA PRO A 286 -11.16 -15.76 3.42
C PRO A 286 -10.65 -14.98 4.65
N PRO A 287 -10.92 -13.67 4.75
CA PRO A 287 -10.47 -12.89 5.89
C PRO A 287 -10.87 -13.50 7.24
N ARG A 288 -9.93 -13.50 8.20
CA ARG A 288 -10.09 -14.08 9.56
C ARG A 288 -10.29 -15.59 9.61
N ASP A 289 -10.25 -16.31 8.49
CA ASP A 289 -10.25 -17.77 8.47
C ASP A 289 -8.82 -18.32 8.67
N ILE A 290 -8.48 -18.53 9.95
CA ILE A 290 -7.15 -19.00 10.35
C ILE A 290 -6.86 -20.43 9.87
N ASP A 291 -7.89 -21.27 9.75
CA ASP A 291 -7.71 -22.65 9.29
C ASP A 291 -7.36 -22.66 7.79
N ALA A 292 -8.08 -21.87 6.99
CA ALA A 292 -7.73 -21.68 5.58
C ALA A 292 -6.33 -21.07 5.42
N LEU A 293 -5.97 -20.07 6.24
CA LEU A 293 -4.64 -19.45 6.19
C LEU A 293 -3.52 -20.46 6.51
N ALA A 294 -3.69 -21.28 7.55
CA ALA A 294 -2.73 -22.31 7.94
C ALA A 294 -2.59 -23.42 6.88
N ASP A 295 -3.68 -23.78 6.19
CA ASP A 295 -3.63 -24.68 5.03
C ASP A 295 -2.76 -24.10 3.90
N ARG A 296 -2.93 -22.81 3.58
CA ARG A 296 -2.11 -22.14 2.55
C ARG A 296 -0.62 -22.10 2.93
N PHE A 297 -0.33 -21.83 4.20
CA PHE A 297 1.05 -21.85 4.71
C PHE A 297 1.65 -23.25 4.57
N THR A 298 0.91 -24.28 4.98
CA THR A 298 1.34 -25.68 4.87
C THR A 298 1.60 -26.06 3.42
N ARG A 299 0.73 -25.64 2.50
CA ARG A 299 0.89 -25.91 1.06
C ARG A 299 2.19 -25.31 0.53
N LEU A 300 2.47 -24.04 0.82
CA LEU A 300 3.71 -23.37 0.38
C LEU A 300 4.98 -23.99 1.01
N CYS A 301 4.92 -24.41 2.28
CA CYS A 301 6.06 -25.05 2.95
C CYS A 301 6.37 -26.45 2.39
N THR A 302 5.40 -27.12 1.78
CA THR A 302 5.52 -28.52 1.30
C THR A 302 5.66 -28.65 -0.22
N GLN A 303 5.79 -27.52 -0.93
CA GLN A 303 5.97 -27.51 -2.38
C GLN A 303 7.28 -28.16 -2.81
N SER A 304 7.23 -28.81 -3.98
CA SER A 304 8.43 -29.17 -4.72
C SER A 304 9.16 -27.91 -5.20
N GLU A 305 10.47 -28.04 -5.46
CA GLU A 305 11.28 -26.94 -5.99
C GLU A 305 10.75 -26.44 -7.34
N ALA A 306 10.29 -27.34 -8.20
CA ALA A 306 9.68 -26.99 -9.49
C ALA A 306 8.39 -26.17 -9.33
N GLU A 307 7.55 -26.47 -8.33
CA GLU A 307 6.35 -25.68 -8.03
C GLU A 307 6.73 -24.29 -7.50
N ARG A 308 7.70 -24.20 -6.58
CA ARG A 308 8.19 -22.91 -6.05
C ARG A 308 8.71 -22.01 -7.17
N GLU A 309 9.53 -22.56 -8.04
CA GLU A 309 10.14 -21.85 -9.15
C GLU A 309 9.11 -21.42 -10.22
N ALA A 310 8.05 -22.22 -10.42
CA ALA A 310 6.92 -21.81 -11.27
C ALA A 310 6.15 -20.62 -10.66
N MET A 311 5.88 -20.63 -9.35
CA MET A 311 5.20 -19.52 -8.67
C MET A 311 6.04 -18.25 -8.62
N SER A 312 7.36 -18.40 -8.44
CA SER A 312 8.35 -17.33 -8.49
C SER A 312 8.28 -16.57 -9.82
N ARG A 313 8.34 -17.27 -10.95
CA ARG A 313 8.18 -16.66 -12.28
C ARG A 313 6.82 -16.01 -12.48
N ALA A 314 5.75 -16.68 -12.07
CA ALA A 314 4.41 -16.12 -12.20
C ALA A 314 4.21 -14.85 -11.37
N SER A 315 4.95 -14.69 -10.25
CA SER A 315 4.94 -13.47 -9.43
C SER A 315 5.51 -12.27 -10.18
N LEU A 316 6.59 -12.47 -10.95
CA LEU A 316 7.16 -11.43 -11.83
C LEU A 316 6.17 -11.00 -12.90
N ASP A 317 5.51 -11.95 -13.54
CA ASP A 317 4.53 -11.66 -14.59
C ASP A 317 3.35 -10.83 -14.08
N VAL A 318 2.95 -11.02 -12.81
CA VAL A 318 1.88 -10.23 -12.18
C VAL A 318 2.35 -8.81 -11.89
N VAL A 319 3.57 -8.63 -11.37
CA VAL A 319 4.06 -7.31 -10.96
C VAL A 319 4.60 -6.46 -12.12
N ALA A 320 4.94 -7.05 -13.26
CA ALA A 320 5.56 -6.35 -14.40
C ALA A 320 4.80 -5.10 -14.86
N VAL A 321 3.47 -5.09 -14.78
CA VAL A 321 2.62 -3.94 -15.16
C VAL A 321 2.64 -2.79 -14.14
N HIS A 322 3.29 -3.00 -13.01
CA HIS A 322 3.41 -2.02 -11.93
C HIS A 322 4.79 -1.36 -11.89
N ASP A 323 5.64 -1.57 -12.90
CA ASP A 323 6.97 -0.96 -12.96
C ASP A 323 6.91 0.57 -12.79
N ILE A 324 7.90 1.10 -12.05
CA ILE A 324 7.98 2.52 -11.73
C ILE A 324 8.18 3.38 -12.98
N GLU A 325 8.93 2.93 -13.98
CA GLU A 325 9.17 3.70 -15.21
C GLU A 325 7.87 3.86 -16.00
N TYR A 326 7.08 2.79 -16.13
CA TYR A 326 5.75 2.87 -16.75
C TYR A 326 4.82 3.84 -15.99
N THR A 327 4.92 3.85 -14.67
CA THR A 327 4.15 4.76 -13.82
C THR A 327 4.55 6.22 -14.04
N LEU A 328 5.87 6.49 -14.11
CA LEU A 328 6.41 7.83 -14.37
C LEU A 328 6.04 8.33 -15.76
N ASP A 329 6.24 7.52 -16.81
CA ASP A 329 5.85 7.83 -18.19
C ASP A 329 4.36 8.16 -18.29
N THR A 330 3.51 7.40 -17.57
CA THR A 330 2.07 7.64 -17.53
C THR A 330 1.73 8.99 -16.89
N PHE A 331 2.38 9.34 -15.77
CA PHE A 331 2.18 10.62 -15.12
C PHE A 331 2.69 11.79 -15.97
N GLU A 332 3.84 11.65 -16.62
CA GLU A 332 4.37 12.68 -17.53
C GLU A 332 3.43 12.94 -18.71
N SER A 333 2.87 11.88 -19.30
CA SER A 333 1.84 12.00 -20.34
C SER A 333 0.60 12.74 -19.83
N ILE A 334 0.10 12.39 -18.64
CA ILE A 334 -1.06 13.08 -18.04
C ILE A 334 -0.75 14.55 -17.81
N TYR A 335 0.45 14.89 -17.34
CA TYR A 335 0.86 16.28 -17.14
C TYR A 335 0.91 17.05 -18.45
N ALA A 336 1.48 16.47 -19.50
CA ALA A 336 1.49 17.08 -20.83
C ALA A 336 0.06 17.35 -21.32
N ASP A 337 -0.83 16.35 -21.19
CA ASP A 337 -2.22 16.46 -21.67
C ASP A 337 -3.01 17.56 -20.94
N VAL A 338 -2.86 17.70 -19.62
CA VAL A 338 -3.56 18.76 -18.86
C VAL A 338 -2.96 20.14 -19.13
N ILE A 339 -1.67 20.24 -19.42
CA ILE A 339 -0.99 21.51 -19.76
C ILE A 339 -1.46 21.97 -21.15
N ASP A 340 -1.51 21.06 -22.12
CA ASP A 340 -1.89 21.35 -23.50
C ASP A 340 -3.42 21.44 -23.70
N GLY A 341 -4.21 21.02 -22.70
CA GLY A 341 -5.66 21.00 -22.76
C GLY A 341 -6.23 19.94 -23.70
N THR A 342 -5.47 18.86 -23.93
CA THR A 342 -5.80 17.75 -24.84
C THR A 342 -6.45 16.56 -24.14
N VAL A 343 -6.74 16.66 -22.84
CA VAL A 343 -7.37 15.60 -22.06
C VAL A 343 -8.69 15.19 -22.72
N ASP A 344 -8.72 13.97 -23.24
CA ASP A 344 -9.92 13.42 -23.86
C ASP A 344 -10.97 13.16 -22.76
N SER A 345 -12.14 13.77 -22.90
CA SER A 345 -13.23 13.66 -21.91
C SER A 345 -13.91 12.28 -21.89
N ALA A 346 -13.31 11.26 -22.51
CA ALA A 346 -13.92 9.99 -22.85
C ALA A 346 -13.05 8.74 -22.55
N ALA A 347 -12.04 8.87 -21.68
CA ALA A 347 -11.27 7.72 -21.17
C ALA A 347 -11.93 7.10 -19.92
#